data_AF-A0A2E9J3Z4-F1
#
_entry.id   AF-A0A2E9J3Z4-F1
#
_cell.length_a   1.000
_cell.length_b   1.000
_cell.length_c   1.000
_cell.angle_alpha   90.00
_cell.angle_beta   90.00
_cell.angle_gamma   90.00
#
_symmetry.space_group_name_H-M   'P 1'
#
loop_
_entity.id
_entity.type
_entity.pdbx_description
1 polymer ?
#
loop_
_entity_poly.entity_id
_entity_poly.type
_entity_poly.pdbx_seq_one_letter_code
_entity_poly.pdbx_strand_id
1 'polypeptide(L)'
;MLVPLRDCFQDLLVVPTCPICRSEITTRQQEPQPCKDCSKKLGLLKFGLRGIKPVQFHAAGWYRGQLRREILRQRLRKDLSVLRAMTRPLGLNLPTKAVLVPIPSWKTEKRANPLPILICRSLGRRTQNLLRRSRSTVGQHHLSRQQRLLNMKSAFVMHPDHKDWICKGSPTWVVDDILTTGATAREALETLKGRGVDVRGLICLGRTP
;
A
#
# COMPACT_ATOMS: atom_id res chain seq x y z
N MET A 1 21.33 -35.34 -11.21
CA MET A 1 20.72 -34.44 -10.22
C MET A 1 19.23 -34.78 -10.16
N LEU A 2 18.84 -35.65 -9.24
CA LEU A 2 17.45 -36.11 -9.10
C LEU A 2 16.70 -35.08 -8.26
N VAL A 3 15.77 -34.34 -8.88
CA VAL A 3 14.80 -33.52 -8.14
C VAL A 3 13.94 -34.50 -7.32
N PRO A 4 13.75 -34.29 -6.00
CA PRO A 4 12.92 -35.17 -5.20
C PRO A 4 11.50 -35.21 -5.81
N LEU A 5 10.97 -36.41 -6.09
CA LEU A 5 9.61 -36.62 -6.62
C LEU A 5 8.53 -35.89 -5.79
N ARG A 6 8.80 -35.64 -4.51
CA ARG A 6 7.92 -34.89 -3.60
C ARG A 6 7.68 -33.44 -4.04
N ASP A 7 8.66 -32.80 -4.67
CA ASP A 7 8.55 -31.42 -5.16
C ASP A 7 7.76 -31.36 -6.49
N CYS A 8 7.85 -32.40 -7.33
CA CYS A 8 7.05 -32.50 -8.56
C CYS A 8 5.55 -32.70 -8.29
N PHE A 9 5.17 -33.34 -7.18
CA PHE A 9 3.75 -33.60 -6.87
C PHE A 9 3.00 -32.39 -6.30
N GLN A 10 3.67 -31.45 -5.65
CA GLN A 10 3.03 -30.23 -5.15
C GLN A 10 2.58 -29.30 -6.28
N ASP A 11 3.32 -29.27 -7.39
CA ASP A 11 2.98 -28.49 -8.59
C ASP A 11 1.84 -29.10 -9.43
N LEU A 12 1.49 -30.38 -9.19
CA LEU A 12 0.50 -31.12 -9.97
C LEU A 12 -0.94 -31.02 -9.44
N LEU A 13 -1.14 -30.53 -8.21
CA LEU A 13 -2.45 -30.51 -7.54
C LEU A 13 -2.97 -29.11 -7.19
N VAL A 14 -2.16 -28.06 -7.33
CA VAL A 14 -2.61 -26.69 -7.07
C VAL A 14 -3.02 -26.03 -8.38
N VAL A 15 -4.32 -26.11 -8.69
CA VAL A 15 -4.89 -25.29 -9.76
C VAL A 15 -4.84 -23.83 -9.28
N PRO A 16 -4.10 -22.93 -9.96
CA PRO A 16 -4.01 -21.55 -9.52
C PRO A 16 -5.39 -20.91 -9.62
N THR A 17 -5.87 -20.34 -8.52
CA THR A 17 -7.17 -19.68 -8.47
C THR A 17 -7.04 -18.17 -8.33
N CYS A 18 -8.04 -17.45 -8.82
CA CYS A 18 -8.14 -16.02 -8.62
C CYS A 18 -8.35 -15.71 -7.14
N PRO A 19 -7.51 -14.88 -6.49
CA PRO A 19 -7.68 -14.56 -5.08
C PRO A 19 -8.96 -13.76 -4.80
N ILE A 20 -9.58 -13.17 -5.84
CA ILE A 20 -10.81 -12.38 -5.71
C ILE A 20 -12.08 -13.23 -5.86
N CYS A 21 -12.19 -14.02 -6.93
CA CYS A 21 -13.41 -14.79 -7.24
C CYS A 21 -13.25 -16.30 -7.07
N ARG A 22 -12.04 -16.79 -6.77
CA ARG A 22 -11.68 -18.20 -6.61
C ARG A 22 -11.84 -19.07 -7.86
N SER A 23 -12.23 -18.50 -8.99
CA SER A 23 -12.23 -19.19 -10.28
C SER A 23 -10.82 -19.59 -10.68
N GLU A 24 -10.69 -20.74 -11.33
CA GLU A 24 -9.43 -21.24 -11.87
C GLU A 24 -8.83 -20.27 -12.89
N ILE A 25 -7.51 -20.16 -12.87
CA ILE A 25 -6.73 -19.33 -13.79
C ILE A 25 -5.94 -20.28 -14.68
N THR A 26 -6.10 -20.15 -16.00
CA THR A 26 -5.42 -21.00 -16.99
C THR A 26 -3.91 -20.76 -17.13
N THR A 27 -3.37 -19.74 -16.44
CA THR A 27 -1.95 -19.43 -16.47
C THR A 27 -1.25 -19.98 -15.24
N ARG A 28 -0.24 -20.84 -15.45
CA ARG A 28 0.72 -21.28 -14.42
C ARG A 28 1.65 -20.11 -14.06
N GLN A 29 1.12 -19.09 -13.42
CA GLN A 29 1.94 -18.04 -12.82
C GLN A 29 2.21 -18.36 -11.36
N GLN A 30 3.47 -18.17 -10.94
CA GLN A 30 3.93 -18.44 -9.57
C GLN A 30 3.34 -17.47 -8.53
N GLU A 31 2.76 -16.33 -8.94
CA GLU A 31 2.22 -15.32 -8.03
C GLU A 31 0.69 -15.18 -8.10
N PRO A 32 -0.01 -15.01 -6.95
CA PRO A 32 -1.45 -14.75 -6.92
C PRO A 32 -1.80 -13.49 -7.71
N GLN A 33 -2.62 -13.64 -8.75
CA GLN A 33 -3.09 -12.53 -9.57
C GLN A 33 -4.60 -12.60 -9.78
N PRO A 34 -5.29 -11.45 -9.90
CA PRO A 34 -6.71 -11.47 -10.24
C PRO A 34 -6.89 -11.98 -11.68
N CYS A 35 -7.94 -12.76 -11.94
CA CYS A 35 -8.34 -13.10 -13.30
C CYS A 35 -8.66 -11.81 -14.10
N LYS A 36 -8.76 -11.94 -15.43
CA LYS A 36 -9.03 -10.80 -16.33
C LYS A 36 -10.30 -10.03 -15.91
N ASP A 37 -11.36 -10.76 -15.57
CA ASP A 37 -12.64 -10.16 -15.16
C ASP A 37 -12.54 -9.44 -13.82
N CYS A 38 -11.89 -10.04 -12.82
CA CYS A 38 -11.69 -9.38 -11.54
C CYS A 38 -10.79 -8.14 -11.67
N SER A 39 -9.73 -8.22 -12.47
CA SER A 39 -8.86 -7.07 -12.78
C SER A 39 -9.66 -5.93 -13.41
N LYS A 40 -10.51 -6.24 -14.41
CA LYS A 40 -11.39 -5.26 -15.07
C LYS A 40 -12.43 -4.68 -14.11
N LYS A 41 -13.12 -5.52 -13.33
CA LYS A 41 -14.13 -5.10 -12.34
C LYS A 41 -13.53 -4.18 -11.26
N LEU A 42 -12.34 -4.53 -10.77
CA LEU A 42 -11.58 -3.70 -9.82
C LEU A 42 -10.99 -2.45 -10.48
N GLY A 43 -10.95 -2.35 -11.81
CA GLY A 43 -10.31 -1.23 -12.50
C GLY A 43 -8.81 -1.14 -12.19
N LEU A 44 -8.16 -2.28 -11.94
CA LEU A 44 -6.71 -2.34 -11.76
C LEU A 44 -6.02 -2.10 -13.10
N LEU A 45 -5.12 -1.13 -13.14
CA LEU A 45 -4.29 -0.87 -14.31
C LEU A 45 -3.01 -1.70 -14.21
N LYS A 46 -2.50 -2.22 -15.34
CA LYS A 46 -1.28 -3.04 -15.38
C LYS A 46 -0.10 -2.39 -14.65
N PHE A 47 0.07 -1.07 -14.81
CA PHE A 47 1.12 -0.28 -14.17
C PHE A 47 0.59 0.74 -13.15
N GLY A 48 -0.67 0.58 -12.71
CA GLY A 48 -1.31 1.52 -11.78
C GLY A 48 -1.50 2.92 -12.36
N LEU A 49 -1.95 3.83 -11.49
CA LEU A 49 -2.00 5.27 -11.72
C LEU A 49 -0.73 5.92 -11.18
N ARG A 50 -0.24 6.95 -11.87
CA ARG A 50 0.88 7.78 -11.43
C ARG A 50 0.53 9.24 -11.58
N GLY A 51 1.00 10.06 -10.66
CA GLY A 51 0.82 11.51 -10.77
C GLY A 51 1.64 12.27 -9.75
N ILE A 52 1.70 13.59 -9.92
CA ILE A 52 2.50 14.50 -9.09
C ILE A 52 1.64 15.38 -8.16
N LYS A 53 0.32 15.39 -8.35
CA LYS A 53 -0.64 16.14 -7.54
C LYS A 53 -1.58 15.19 -6.79
N PRO A 54 -1.91 15.45 -5.52
CA PRO A 54 -1.44 16.56 -4.67
C PRO A 54 -0.01 16.39 -4.11
N VAL A 55 0.58 15.22 -4.30
CA VAL A 55 1.98 14.82 -4.05
C VAL A 55 2.37 13.79 -5.12
N GLN A 56 3.65 13.47 -5.28
CA GLN A 56 4.06 12.34 -6.12
C GLN A 56 3.47 11.04 -5.58
N PHE A 57 2.74 10.30 -6.40
CA PHE A 57 2.04 9.08 -5.99
C PHE A 57 2.01 7.99 -7.06
N HIS A 58 1.98 6.74 -6.59
CA HIS A 58 1.52 5.57 -7.35
C HIS A 58 0.26 4.99 -6.67
N ALA A 59 -0.79 4.68 -7.45
CA ALA A 59 -1.99 4.04 -6.93
C ALA A 59 -2.37 2.80 -7.74
N ALA A 60 -2.94 1.77 -7.13
CA ALA A 60 -3.35 0.57 -7.87
C ALA A 60 -4.51 0.87 -8.85
N GLY A 61 -5.40 1.79 -8.48
CA GLY A 61 -6.47 2.28 -9.34
C GLY A 61 -7.25 3.47 -8.74
N TRP A 62 -8.33 3.85 -9.40
CA TRP A 62 -9.23 4.90 -8.92
C TRP A 62 -10.11 4.37 -7.78
N TYR A 63 -10.19 5.11 -6.67
CA TYR A 63 -11.02 4.79 -5.51
C TYR A 63 -12.52 4.97 -5.83
N ARG A 64 -13.08 4.02 -6.58
CA ARG A 64 -14.48 3.98 -7.00
C ARG A 64 -14.93 2.53 -7.23
N GLY A 65 -16.24 2.33 -7.39
CA GLY A 65 -16.81 1.03 -7.80
C GLY A 65 -16.34 -0.14 -6.93
N GLN A 66 -15.94 -1.23 -7.59
CA GLN A 66 -15.52 -2.47 -6.92
C GLN A 66 -14.22 -2.30 -6.13
N LEU A 67 -13.27 -1.47 -6.60
CA LEU A 67 -12.01 -1.25 -5.88
C LEU A 67 -12.26 -0.64 -4.49
N ARG A 68 -13.13 0.38 -4.43
CA ARG A 68 -13.55 0.97 -3.15
C ARG A 68 -14.13 -0.09 -2.21
N ARG A 69 -15.04 -0.93 -2.71
CA ARG A 69 -15.69 -1.98 -1.91
C ARG A 69 -14.65 -2.99 -1.40
N GLU A 70 -13.71 -3.38 -2.24
CA GLU A 70 -12.67 -4.34 -1.87
C GLU A 70 -11.68 -3.75 -0.86
N ILE A 71 -11.23 -2.50 -1.02
CA ILE A 71 -10.39 -1.81 -0.03
C ILE A 71 -11.08 -1.78 1.34
N LEU A 72 -12.37 -1.41 1.38
CA LEU A 72 -13.15 -1.38 2.62
C LEU A 72 -13.32 -2.78 3.22
N ARG A 73 -13.53 -3.81 2.39
CA ARG A 73 -13.60 -5.21 2.83
C ARG A 73 -12.29 -5.67 3.46
N GLN A 74 -11.15 -5.30 2.88
CA GLN A 74 -9.84 -5.71 3.37
C GLN A 74 -9.41 -5.04 4.67
N ARG A 75 -10.02 -3.90 5.06
CA ARG A 75 -9.88 -3.35 6.42
C ARG A 75 -10.36 -4.33 7.50
N LEU A 76 -11.31 -5.20 7.16
CA LEU A 76 -11.87 -6.22 8.07
C LEU A 76 -11.25 -7.60 7.83
N ARG A 77 -11.24 -8.06 6.58
CA ARG A 77 -10.82 -9.42 6.19
C ARG A 77 -9.32 -9.65 6.29
N LYS A 78 -8.50 -8.64 5.96
CA LYS A 78 -7.04 -8.69 6.02
C LYS A 78 -6.44 -9.85 5.20
N ASP A 79 -7.06 -10.18 4.07
CA ASP A 79 -6.65 -11.27 3.20
C ASP A 79 -5.40 -10.86 2.40
N LEU A 80 -4.25 -11.41 2.78
CA LEU A 80 -2.98 -11.10 2.13
C LEU A 80 -2.92 -11.57 0.68
N SER A 81 -3.66 -12.61 0.28
CA SER A 81 -3.69 -13.08 -1.11
C SER A 81 -4.39 -12.06 -2.01
N VAL A 82 -5.50 -11.50 -1.53
CA VAL A 82 -6.23 -10.41 -2.20
C VAL A 82 -5.38 -9.15 -2.25
N LEU A 83 -4.73 -8.78 -1.14
CA LEU A 83 -3.87 -7.61 -1.10
C LEU A 83 -2.68 -7.74 -2.05
N ARG A 84 -2.03 -8.91 -2.14
CA ARG A 84 -0.96 -9.16 -3.13
C ARG A 84 -1.45 -8.92 -4.55
N ALA A 85 -2.63 -9.44 -4.90
CA ALA A 85 -3.25 -9.21 -6.19
C ALA A 85 -3.55 -7.72 -6.46
N MET A 86 -4.06 -6.99 -5.46
CA MET A 86 -4.34 -5.56 -5.57
C MET A 86 -3.08 -4.69 -5.64
N THR A 87 -1.99 -5.08 -4.96
CA THR A 87 -0.74 -4.32 -4.91
C THR A 87 0.23 -4.65 -6.04
N ARG A 88 -0.04 -5.70 -6.84
CA ARG A 88 0.80 -6.09 -7.98
C ARG A 88 1.19 -4.92 -8.88
N PRO A 89 0.28 -4.01 -9.30
CA PRO A 89 0.67 -2.86 -10.13
C PRO A 89 1.66 -1.91 -9.45
N LEU A 90 1.60 -1.79 -8.11
CA LEU A 90 2.54 -0.97 -7.35
C LEU A 90 3.92 -1.62 -7.31
N GLY A 91 3.97 -2.93 -7.06
CA GLY A 91 5.22 -3.70 -6.97
C GLY A 91 6.06 -3.65 -8.25
N LEU A 92 5.41 -3.63 -9.42
CA LEU A 92 6.06 -3.52 -10.73
C LEU A 92 6.73 -2.16 -10.99
N ASN A 93 6.30 -1.11 -10.29
CA ASN A 93 6.83 0.26 -10.45
C ASN A 93 7.76 0.68 -9.30
N LEU A 94 7.97 -0.19 -8.31
CA LEU A 94 8.84 0.10 -7.18
C LEU A 94 10.25 -0.43 -7.44
N PRO A 95 11.29 0.37 -7.18
CA PRO A 95 12.67 -0.12 -7.20
C PRO A 95 12.84 -1.34 -6.27
N THR A 96 13.70 -2.29 -6.65
CA THR A 96 13.95 -3.51 -5.86
C THR A 96 14.40 -3.18 -4.43
N LYS A 97 15.22 -2.14 -4.26
CA LYS A 97 15.73 -1.66 -2.97
C LYS A 97 14.81 -0.66 -2.25
N ALA A 98 13.56 -0.51 -2.69
CA ALA A 98 12.63 0.44 -2.09
C ALA A 98 12.37 0.10 -0.62
N VAL A 99 12.38 1.13 0.22
CA VAL A 99 11.97 1.05 1.62
C VAL A 99 10.55 1.61 1.76
N LEU A 100 9.68 0.87 2.42
CA LEU A 100 8.29 1.24 2.64
C LEU A 100 8.09 1.78 4.06
N VAL A 101 7.42 2.93 4.18
CA VAL A 101 7.09 3.56 5.45
C VAL A 101 5.57 3.66 5.58
N PRO A 102 4.92 2.78 6.36
CA PRO A 102 3.48 2.83 6.54
C PRO A 102 3.08 4.06 7.35
N ILE A 103 2.01 4.73 6.93
CA ILE A 103 1.41 5.79 7.74
C ILE A 103 0.77 5.14 8.98
N PRO A 104 1.15 5.57 10.21
CA PRO A 104 0.60 4.98 11.43
C PRO A 104 -0.88 5.38 11.59
N SER A 105 -1.68 4.64 12.39
CA SER A 105 -3.13 4.89 12.59
C SER A 105 -3.52 5.63 13.88
N TRP A 106 -4.59 6.46 13.84
CA TRP A 106 -5.07 7.36 14.94
C TRP A 106 -5.93 6.68 15.95
N LYS A 107 -6.28 5.44 15.65
CA LYS A 107 -7.12 4.64 16.49
C LYS A 107 -6.24 3.70 17.28
N THR A 108 -6.67 3.35 18.47
CA THR A 108 -6.07 2.29 19.29
C THR A 108 -5.93 1.01 18.46
N GLU A 109 -5.01 0.11 18.84
CA GLU A 109 -4.66 -1.08 18.06
C GLU A 109 -5.88 -1.86 17.54
N LYS A 110 -6.91 -2.05 18.39
CA LYS A 110 -8.15 -2.76 18.04
C LYS A 110 -8.94 -2.10 16.89
N ARG A 111 -8.79 -0.79 16.69
CA ARG A 111 -9.52 0.02 15.68
C ARG A 111 -8.59 0.64 14.64
N ALA A 112 -7.29 0.36 14.71
CA ALA A 112 -6.29 0.87 13.79
C ALA A 112 -6.62 0.44 12.36
N ASN A 113 -6.35 1.31 11.38
CA ASN A 113 -6.40 0.93 9.98
C ASN A 113 -5.24 -0.04 9.70
N PRO A 114 -5.51 -1.32 9.40
CA PRO A 114 -4.43 -2.30 9.23
C PRO A 114 -3.80 -2.22 7.83
N LEU A 115 -4.42 -1.50 6.89
CA LEU A 115 -4.04 -1.57 5.49
C LEU A 115 -2.62 -1.06 5.18
N PRO A 116 -2.13 0.08 5.71
CA PRO A 116 -0.77 0.54 5.39
C PRO A 116 0.30 -0.53 5.65
N ILE A 117 0.25 -1.20 6.81
CA ILE A 117 1.20 -2.27 7.14
C ILE A 117 0.96 -3.54 6.32
N LEU A 118 -0.30 -3.89 6.03
CA LEU A 118 -0.61 -5.06 5.21
C LEU A 118 -0.23 -4.88 3.74
N ILE A 119 -0.31 -3.66 3.21
CA ILE A 119 0.19 -3.29 1.87
C ILE A 119 1.71 -3.47 1.82
N CYS A 120 2.43 -3.02 2.84
CA CYS A 120 3.87 -3.26 2.92
C CYS A 120 4.20 -4.76 2.90
N ARG A 121 3.47 -5.56 3.68
CA ARG A 121 3.63 -7.02 3.72
C ARG A 121 3.29 -7.69 2.39
N SER A 122 2.25 -7.24 1.69
CA SER A 122 1.86 -7.81 0.40
C SER A 122 2.86 -7.50 -0.71
N LEU A 123 3.61 -6.40 -0.59
CA LEU A 123 4.67 -6.03 -1.53
C LEU A 123 6.01 -6.73 -1.27
N GLY A 124 6.21 -7.33 -0.08
CA GLY A 124 7.44 -8.05 0.25
C GLY A 124 8.71 -7.17 0.24
N ARG A 125 8.57 -5.86 0.43
CA ARG A 125 9.70 -4.91 0.47
C ARG A 125 10.13 -4.64 1.91
N ARG A 126 11.37 -4.17 2.07
CA ARG A 126 11.87 -3.71 3.38
C ARG A 126 10.92 -2.63 3.92
N THR A 127 10.45 -2.81 5.15
CA THR A 127 9.46 -1.93 5.78
C THR A 127 10.04 -1.34 7.06
N GLN A 128 9.86 -0.04 7.26
CA GLN A 128 10.38 0.68 8.43
C GLN A 128 9.32 1.62 9.01
N ASN A 129 9.14 1.59 10.32
CA ASN A 129 8.21 2.48 11.03
C ASN A 129 8.94 3.80 11.40
N LEU A 130 9.16 4.67 10.41
CA LEU A 130 9.90 5.92 10.61
C LEU A 130 9.03 7.07 11.14
N LEU A 131 7.71 6.94 11.06
CA LEU A 131 6.77 7.97 11.47
C LEU A 131 6.09 7.59 12.79
N ARG A 132 6.11 8.53 13.74
CA ARG A 132 5.29 8.50 14.95
C ARG A 132 4.35 9.69 14.93
N ARG A 133 3.23 9.55 15.62
CA ARG A 133 2.26 10.63 15.79
C ARG A 133 2.67 11.56 16.91
N SER A 134 2.50 12.85 16.70
CA SER A 134 2.83 13.89 17.67
C SER A 134 1.61 14.46 18.39
N ARG A 135 0.44 14.50 17.73
CA ARG A 135 -0.79 15.09 18.28
C ARG A 135 -2.04 14.49 17.68
N SER A 136 -3.14 14.42 18.42
CA SER A 136 -4.42 13.98 17.89
C SER A 136 -4.94 14.87 16.74
N THR A 137 -5.64 14.25 15.79
CA THR A 137 -6.29 14.94 14.65
C THR A 137 -7.76 14.58 14.61
N VAL A 138 -8.62 15.52 14.22
CA VAL A 138 -10.07 15.26 14.05
C VAL A 138 -10.30 14.32 12.88
N GLY A 139 -11.37 13.50 12.95
CA GLY A 139 -11.78 12.63 11.85
C GLY A 139 -12.03 13.43 10.57
N GLN A 140 -11.41 13.01 9.46
CA GLN A 140 -11.42 13.79 8.21
C GLN A 140 -12.73 13.72 7.40
N HIS A 141 -13.70 12.90 7.80
CA HIS A 141 -14.92 12.63 7.00
C HIS A 141 -15.75 13.89 6.71
N HIS A 142 -15.86 14.80 7.70
CA HIS A 142 -16.67 16.03 7.60
C HIS A 142 -15.83 17.29 7.33
N LEU A 143 -14.53 17.15 7.10
CA LEU A 143 -13.63 18.28 6.88
C LEU A 143 -13.53 18.62 5.39
N SER A 144 -13.56 19.93 5.09
CA SER A 144 -13.20 20.47 3.78
C SER A 144 -11.75 20.16 3.42
N ARG A 145 -11.37 20.38 2.16
CA ARG A 145 -9.98 20.16 1.71
C ARG A 145 -8.98 20.99 2.53
N GLN A 146 -9.26 22.27 2.75
CA GLN A 146 -8.40 23.17 3.52
C GLN A 146 -8.34 22.75 4.99
N GLN A 147 -9.49 22.38 5.59
CA GLN A 147 -9.53 21.88 6.96
C GLN A 147 -8.74 20.59 7.13
N ARG A 148 -8.75 19.67 6.15
CA ARG A 148 -7.92 18.45 6.19
C ARG A 148 -6.43 18.77 6.17
N LEU A 149 -6.01 19.74 5.35
CA LEU A 149 -4.60 20.19 5.30
C LEU A 149 -4.15 20.75 6.65
N LEU A 150 -4.93 21.67 7.24
CA LEU A 150 -4.63 22.25 8.55
C LEU A 150 -4.66 21.20 9.65
N ASN A 151 -5.66 20.31 9.65
CA ASN A 151 -5.80 19.25 10.64
C ASN A 151 -4.62 18.26 10.63
N MET A 152 -3.94 18.08 9.50
CA MET A 152 -2.75 17.21 9.42
C MET A 152 -1.42 17.93 9.66
N LYS A 153 -1.38 19.27 9.68
CA LYS A 153 -0.14 20.02 9.86
C LYS A 153 0.56 19.64 11.17
N SER A 154 1.85 19.30 11.10
CA SER A 154 2.67 18.89 12.26
C SER A 154 2.11 17.67 13.02
N ALA A 155 1.35 16.80 12.35
CA ALA A 155 0.75 15.61 12.97
C ALA A 155 1.72 14.42 13.07
N PHE A 156 2.86 14.48 12.38
CA PHE A 156 3.88 13.44 12.45
C PHE A 156 5.22 13.99 12.94
N VAL A 157 6.00 13.09 13.54
CA VAL A 157 7.41 13.28 13.91
C VAL A 157 8.17 11.99 13.58
N MET A 158 9.50 12.06 13.53
CA MET A 158 10.32 10.85 13.41
C MET A 158 10.13 9.96 14.62
N HIS A 159 10.09 8.65 14.38
CA HIS A 159 10.21 7.67 15.45
C HIS A 159 11.56 7.85 16.17
N PRO A 160 11.64 7.81 17.51
CA PRO A 160 12.88 8.01 18.25
C PRO A 160 14.04 7.13 17.77
N ASP A 161 13.73 5.89 17.41
CA ASP A 161 14.71 4.89 16.96
C ASP A 161 15.16 5.06 15.50
N HIS A 162 14.94 6.23 14.88
CA HIS A 162 15.33 6.51 13.48
C HIS A 162 16.84 6.59 13.24
N LYS A 163 17.66 6.71 14.29
CA LYS A 163 19.08 7.11 14.20
C LYS A 163 19.94 6.14 13.38
N ASP A 164 19.62 4.85 13.38
CA ASP A 164 20.37 3.83 12.62
C ASP A 164 19.83 3.57 11.20
N TRP A 165 18.79 4.29 10.77
CA TRP A 165 17.89 3.81 9.71
C TRP A 165 17.89 4.63 8.43
N ILE A 166 18.55 5.80 8.38
CA ILE A 166 18.68 6.60 7.15
C ILE A 166 19.56 5.81 6.16
N CYS A 167 18.91 4.93 5.40
CA CYS A 167 19.53 4.09 4.39
C CYS A 167 19.91 4.99 3.21
N LYS A 168 21.10 5.59 3.28
CA LYS A 168 21.67 6.35 2.16
C LYS A 168 21.61 5.48 0.91
N GLY A 169 20.98 5.99 -0.15
CA GLY A 169 20.83 5.29 -1.43
C GLY A 169 19.62 4.35 -1.57
N SER A 170 18.73 4.25 -0.58
CA SER A 170 17.46 3.49 -0.70
C SER A 170 16.27 4.43 -0.93
N PRO A 171 15.59 4.36 -2.09
CA PRO A 171 14.42 5.19 -2.35
C PRO A 171 13.28 4.79 -1.41
N THR A 172 12.82 5.75 -0.60
CA THR A 172 11.76 5.53 0.40
C THR A 172 10.40 5.93 -0.15
N TRP A 173 9.38 5.13 0.14
CA TRP A 173 7.99 5.38 -0.25
C TRP A 173 7.08 5.32 0.96
N VAL A 174 6.27 6.36 1.14
CA VAL A 174 5.21 6.37 2.15
C VAL A 174 4.07 5.48 1.67
N VAL A 175 3.44 4.73 2.58
CA VAL A 175 2.36 3.80 2.26
C VAL A 175 1.09 4.18 3.01
N ASP A 176 0.00 4.38 2.27
CA ASP A 176 -1.35 4.59 2.83
C ASP A 176 -2.37 3.75 2.05
N ASP A 177 -3.62 3.67 2.51
CA ASP A 177 -4.65 2.93 1.78
C ASP A 177 -5.28 3.76 0.66
N ILE A 178 -5.57 5.04 0.91
CA ILE A 178 -6.30 5.91 -0.02
C ILE A 178 -5.68 7.30 -0.08
N LEU A 179 -5.31 7.76 -1.28
CA LEU A 179 -4.96 9.14 -1.55
C LEU A 179 -6.20 9.96 -1.87
N THR A 180 -6.55 10.88 -0.97
CA THR A 180 -7.65 11.85 -1.13
C THR A 180 -7.10 13.25 -1.47
N THR A 181 -7.19 14.20 -0.53
CA THR A 181 -6.67 15.57 -0.64
C THR A 181 -5.15 15.64 -0.62
N GLY A 182 -4.50 14.58 -0.14
CA GLY A 182 -3.06 14.51 0.06
C GLY A 182 -2.57 15.08 1.38
N ALA A 183 -3.44 15.57 2.27
CA ALA A 183 -3.02 16.16 3.54
C ALA A 183 -2.13 15.25 4.39
N THR A 184 -2.59 14.02 4.63
CA THR A 184 -1.83 13.01 5.40
C THR A 184 -0.51 12.67 4.72
N ALA A 185 -0.54 12.46 3.40
CA ALA A 185 0.64 12.09 2.62
C ALA A 185 1.66 13.22 2.59
N ARG A 186 1.23 14.47 2.40
CA ARG A 186 2.09 15.65 2.39
C ARG A 186 2.83 15.82 3.71
N GLU A 187 2.11 15.79 4.82
CA GLU A 187 2.70 15.90 6.15
C GLU A 187 3.74 14.79 6.39
N ALA A 188 3.42 13.55 6.02
CA ALA A 188 4.33 12.42 6.16
C ALA A 188 5.60 12.59 5.32
N LEU A 189 5.45 13.01 4.05
CA LEU A 189 6.56 13.30 3.15
C LEU A 189 7.44 14.44 3.67
N GLU A 190 6.84 15.54 4.12
CA GLU A 190 7.55 16.70 4.66
C GLU A 190 8.31 16.35 5.94
N THR A 191 7.70 15.59 6.85
CA THR A 191 8.34 15.13 8.10
C THR A 191 9.60 14.31 7.81
N LEU A 192 9.52 13.36 6.88
CA LEU A 192 10.65 12.51 6.51
C LEU A 192 11.74 13.29 5.74
N LYS A 193 11.33 14.13 4.78
CA LYS A 193 12.26 14.95 3.99
C LYS A 193 13.03 15.95 4.85
N GLY A 194 12.36 16.58 5.83
CA GLY A 194 12.98 17.49 6.80
C GLY A 194 14.03 16.82 7.70
N ARG A 195 14.18 15.50 7.60
CA ARG A 195 15.13 14.68 8.37
C ARG A 195 16.13 13.96 7.46
N GLY A 196 16.22 14.36 6.19
CA GLY A 196 17.19 13.86 5.22
C GLY A 196 16.85 12.51 4.59
N VAL A 197 15.63 12.01 4.74
CA VAL A 197 15.21 10.76 4.09
C VAL A 197 14.92 11.02 2.60
N ASP A 198 15.47 10.19 1.70
CA ASP A 198 15.16 10.21 0.26
C ASP A 198 13.76 9.64 -0.01
N VAL A 199 12.73 10.45 0.21
CA VAL A 199 11.34 10.04 -0.01
C VAL A 199 10.85 10.41 -1.40
N ARG A 200 10.53 9.39 -2.19
CA ARG A 200 10.12 9.48 -3.59
C ARG A 200 8.64 9.76 -3.80
N GLY A 201 7.79 9.44 -2.83
CA GLY A 201 6.36 9.69 -2.93
C GLY A 201 5.52 8.77 -2.07
N LEU A 202 4.22 8.74 -2.39
CA LEU A 202 3.22 7.87 -1.77
C LEU A 202 2.92 6.66 -2.67
N ILE A 203 2.71 5.49 -2.09
CA ILE A 203 1.96 4.40 -2.72
C ILE A 203 0.65 4.16 -1.97
N CYS A 204 -0.41 3.84 -2.71
CA CYS A 204 -1.72 3.54 -2.12
C CYS A 204 -2.56 2.58 -2.98
N LEU A 205 -3.62 2.02 -2.41
CA LEU A 205 -4.52 1.14 -3.16
C LEU A 205 -5.44 1.97 -4.07
N GLY A 206 -5.97 3.09 -3.56
CA GLY A 206 -6.93 3.92 -4.30
C GLY A 206 -6.56 5.40 -4.31
N ARG A 207 -6.61 6.03 -5.48
CA ARG A 207 -6.64 7.50 -5.60
C ARG A 207 -8.07 7.94 -5.86
N THR A 208 -8.64 8.83 -5.05
CA THR A 208 -9.90 9.48 -5.45
C THR A 208 -9.67 10.27 -6.74
N PRO A 209 -10.67 10.52 -7.60
CA PRO A 209 -10.52 11.52 -8.65
C PRO A 209 -10.00 12.86 -8.10
#